data_AF-Q21N94-F1
#
_entry.id   AF-Q21N94-F1
#
_cell.length_a   1.000
_cell.length_b   1.000
_cell.length_c   1.000
_cell.angle_alpha   90.00
_cell.angle_beta   90.00
_cell.angle_gamma   90.00
#
_symmetry.space_group_name_H-M   'P 1'
#
loop_
_entity.id
_entity.type
_entity.pdbx_description
1 polymer ?
#
loop_
_entity_poly.entity_id
_entity_poly.type
_entity_poly.pdbx_seq_one_letter_code
_entity_poly.pdbx_strand_id
1 'polypeptide(L)'
;MVKNLLNVIAILFALVLCASSMAQSTINNSPNLAAKQNTSASHSKQAAKLIAPSKKKWQWMANKNVEALASLFHQESKFVHMSGSWKKAKELETIKSGSI
;
A
#
# COMPACT_ATOMS: atom_id res chain seq x y z
N MET A 1 45.00 15.80 26.96
CA MET A 1 44.63 16.94 26.09
C MET A 1 43.92 16.51 24.79
N VAL A 2 44.31 15.40 24.16
CA VAL A 2 43.72 14.91 22.89
C VAL A 2 42.29 14.35 22.97
N LYS A 3 41.85 13.84 24.14
CA LYS A 3 40.51 13.21 24.31
C LYS A 3 39.36 14.23 24.34
N ASN A 4 39.61 15.45 24.82
CA ASN A 4 38.61 16.52 24.85
C ASN A 4 38.47 17.18 23.47
N LEU A 5 39.52 17.18 22.65
CA LEU A 5 39.49 17.66 21.27
C LEU A 5 38.64 16.74 20.37
N LEU A 6 38.69 15.43 20.60
CA LEU A 6 37.91 14.45 19.84
C LEU A 6 36.40 14.53 20.16
N ASN A 7 36.04 14.79 21.43
CA ASN A 7 34.63 14.98 21.83
C ASN A 7 34.04 16.30 21.30
N VAL A 8 34.82 17.38 21.21
CA VAL A 8 34.34 18.66 20.67
C VAL A 8 34.08 18.58 19.16
N ILE A 9 34.93 17.84 18.42
CA ILE A 9 34.72 17.59 16.98
C ILE A 9 33.49 16.70 16.75
N ALA A 10 33.25 15.70 17.60
CA ALA A 10 32.06 14.85 17.53
C ALA A 10 30.75 15.63 17.81
N ILE A 11 30.77 16.58 18.76
CA ILE A 11 29.61 17.45 19.06
C ILE A 11 29.33 18.45 17.93
N LEU A 12 30.38 18.98 17.29
CA LEU A 12 30.24 19.86 16.12
C LEU A 12 29.64 19.13 14.90
N PHE A 13 29.95 17.84 14.72
CA PHE A 13 29.36 17.03 13.65
C PHE A 13 27.89 16.67 13.91
N ALA A 14 27.48 16.50 15.17
CA ALA A 14 26.10 16.16 15.55
C ALA A 14 25.12 17.34 15.42
N LEU A 15 25.60 18.59 15.55
CA LEU A 15 24.76 19.79 15.44
C LEU A 15 24.40 20.15 13.99
N VAL A 16 25.18 19.72 12.99
CA VAL A 16 24.99 20.07 11.58
C VAL A 16 23.91 19.22 10.89
N LEU A 17 23.48 18.07 11.46
CA LEU A 17 22.42 17.23 10.88
C LEU A 17 20.99 17.58 11.30
N CYS A 18 20.78 18.57 12.18
CA CYS A 18 19.44 18.89 12.71
C CYS A 18 18.69 20.03 11.99
N ALA A 19 19.28 20.68 10.98
CA ALA A 19 18.66 21.88 10.36
C ALA A 19 17.85 21.61 9.07
N SER A 20 17.82 20.39 8.53
CA SER A 20 17.11 20.08 7.28
C SER A 20 15.65 19.66 7.49
N SER A 21 14.90 20.34 8.35
CA SER A 21 13.45 20.13 8.45
C SER A 21 12.66 21.42 8.65
N MET A 22 13.07 22.47 7.95
CA MET A 22 12.30 23.71 7.86
C MET A 22 12.04 24.07 6.39
N ALA A 23 11.26 23.24 5.73
CA ALA A 23 10.53 23.63 4.53
C ALA A 23 9.35 22.68 4.30
N GLN A 24 8.16 23.06 4.79
CA GLN A 24 6.94 22.72 4.08
C GLN A 24 5.98 23.92 4.17
N SER A 25 6.09 24.76 3.14
CA SER A 25 5.00 25.49 2.47
C SER A 25 3.73 25.78 3.28
N THR A 26 3.51 27.06 3.56
CA THR A 26 2.18 27.67 3.72
C THR A 26 1.39 27.64 2.39
N ILE A 27 0.07 27.91 2.48
CA ILE A 27 -0.98 28.05 1.42
C ILE A 27 -1.81 26.73 1.26
N ASN A 28 -3.11 26.60 1.57
CA ASN A 28 -4.27 27.50 1.61
C ASN A 28 -5.34 27.07 2.63
N ASN A 29 -6.08 28.05 3.17
CA ASN A 29 -7.29 27.87 3.96
C ASN A 29 -8.40 27.17 3.17
N SER A 30 -9.00 26.12 3.75
CA SER A 30 -10.37 25.68 3.42
C SER A 30 -11.13 25.52 4.75
N PRO A 31 -12.25 26.24 4.97
CA PRO A 31 -12.98 26.16 6.21
C PRO A 31 -13.90 24.92 6.15
N ASN A 32 -13.36 23.75 6.50
CA ASN A 32 -14.19 22.66 6.96
C ASN A 32 -13.43 21.80 7.97
N LEU A 33 -13.42 22.27 9.22
CA LEU A 33 -12.81 21.61 10.39
C LEU A 33 -13.88 20.97 11.30
N ALA A 34 -15.04 20.60 10.78
CA ALA A 34 -16.13 20.03 11.59
C ALA A 34 -16.58 18.64 11.11
N ALA A 35 -15.64 17.69 10.94
CA ALA A 35 -15.95 16.25 10.91
C ALA A 35 -14.69 15.38 11.01
N LYS A 36 -13.86 15.56 12.05
CA LYS A 36 -12.72 14.66 12.29
C LYS A 36 -12.63 14.30 13.75
N GLN A 37 -13.35 13.26 14.15
CA GLN A 37 -13.09 12.44 15.34
C GLN A 37 -14.21 11.38 15.42
N ASN A 38 -14.03 10.26 14.69
CA ASN A 38 -14.68 8.94 14.92
C ASN A 38 -14.35 7.89 13.83
N THR A 39 -13.45 8.18 12.89
CA THR A 39 -13.22 7.35 11.68
C THR A 39 -11.91 6.53 11.67
N SER A 40 -10.91 6.82 12.52
CA SER A 40 -9.57 6.22 12.40
C SER A 40 -9.49 4.72 12.74
N ALA A 41 -10.17 4.25 13.79
CA ALA A 41 -10.16 2.83 14.19
C ALA A 41 -11.12 1.95 13.36
N SER A 42 -12.16 2.55 12.77
CA SER A 42 -13.10 1.86 11.87
C SER A 42 -12.50 1.68 10.48
N HIS A 43 -11.80 2.71 9.97
CA HIS A 43 -11.05 2.62 8.71
C HIS A 43 -9.92 1.60 8.77
N SER A 44 -9.20 1.46 9.89
CA SER A 44 -8.11 0.48 9.99
C SER A 44 -8.65 -0.97 9.92
N LYS A 45 -9.79 -1.25 10.55
CA LYS A 45 -10.45 -2.58 10.48
C LYS A 45 -10.97 -2.88 9.08
N GLN A 46 -11.56 -1.90 8.40
CA GLN A 46 -12.05 -2.05 7.03
C GLN A 46 -10.91 -2.19 6.02
N ALA A 47 -9.84 -1.40 6.16
CA ALA A 47 -8.63 -1.51 5.36
C ALA A 47 -7.99 -2.90 5.51
N ALA A 48 -7.89 -3.41 6.74
CA ALA A 48 -7.38 -4.76 6.98
C ALA A 48 -8.24 -5.85 6.30
N LYS A 49 -9.57 -5.68 6.29
CA LYS A 49 -10.53 -6.58 5.61
C LYS A 49 -10.36 -6.59 4.10
N LEU A 50 -9.77 -5.55 3.49
CA LEU A 50 -9.47 -5.49 2.05
C LEU A 50 -8.04 -5.95 1.72
N ILE A 51 -7.06 -5.61 2.56
CA ILE A 51 -5.64 -5.92 2.33
C ILE A 51 -5.39 -7.44 2.39
N ALA A 52 -5.95 -8.12 3.40
CA ALA A 52 -5.74 -9.56 3.59
C ALA A 52 -6.24 -10.41 2.40
N PRO A 53 -7.49 -10.27 1.90
CA PRO A 53 -7.94 -11.01 0.73
C PRO A 53 -7.21 -10.60 -0.55
N SER A 54 -6.79 -9.33 -0.67
CA SER A 54 -6.00 -8.89 -1.83
C SER A 54 -4.66 -9.62 -1.90
N LYS A 55 -3.94 -9.74 -0.78
CA LYS A 55 -2.68 -10.52 -0.71
C LYS A 55 -2.90 -12.00 -1.05
N LYS A 56 -3.93 -12.62 -0.47
CA LYS A 56 -4.28 -14.02 -0.77
C LYS A 56 -4.63 -14.24 -2.23
N LYS A 57 -5.35 -13.30 -2.87
CA LYS A 57 -5.66 -13.34 -4.30
C LYS A 57 -4.39 -13.48 -5.13
N TRP A 58 -3.39 -12.62 -4.91
CA TRP A 58 -2.12 -12.67 -5.64
C TRP A 58 -1.39 -13.99 -5.44
N GLN A 59 -1.36 -14.51 -4.20
CA GLN A 59 -0.76 -15.82 -3.93
C GLN A 59 -1.48 -16.95 -4.67
N TRP A 60 -2.81 -16.91 -4.73
CA TRP A 60 -3.59 -17.92 -5.47
C TRP A 60 -3.39 -17.83 -6.98
N MET A 61 -3.26 -16.63 -7.54
CA MET A 61 -2.91 -16.45 -8.96
C MET A 61 -1.52 -17.00 -9.27
N ALA A 62 -0.52 -16.71 -8.42
CA ALA A 62 0.84 -17.26 -8.57
C ALA A 62 0.86 -18.80 -8.48
N ASN A 63 0.08 -19.37 -7.54
CA ASN A 63 -0.01 -20.81 -7.34
C ASN A 63 -0.99 -21.49 -8.32
N LYS A 64 -1.61 -20.75 -9.24
CA LYS A 64 -2.68 -21.22 -10.16
C LYS A 64 -3.83 -21.95 -9.43
N ASN A 65 -4.15 -21.55 -8.20
CA ASN A 65 -5.24 -22.13 -7.42
C ASN A 65 -6.61 -21.61 -7.90
N VAL A 66 -7.12 -22.20 -8.99
CA VAL A 66 -8.37 -21.79 -9.63
C VAL A 66 -9.61 -22.03 -8.78
N GLU A 67 -9.60 -22.99 -7.86
CA GLU A 67 -10.74 -23.31 -7.00
C GLU A 67 -11.00 -22.18 -5.99
N ALA A 68 -9.93 -21.71 -5.33
CA ALA A 68 -10.01 -20.57 -4.42
C ALA A 68 -10.40 -19.28 -5.16
N LEU A 69 -9.84 -19.06 -6.36
CA LEU A 69 -10.16 -17.90 -7.20
C LEU A 69 -11.60 -17.93 -7.72
N ALA A 70 -12.12 -19.11 -8.06
CA ALA A 70 -13.52 -19.27 -8.48
C ALA A 70 -14.50 -18.86 -7.37
N SER A 71 -14.16 -19.11 -6.12
CA SER A 71 -14.98 -18.67 -4.97
C SER A 71 -14.83 -17.18 -4.68
N LEU A 72 -13.68 -16.58 -5.01
CA LEU A 72 -13.42 -15.16 -4.79
C LEU A 72 -14.09 -14.26 -5.86
N PHE A 73 -14.15 -14.71 -7.11
CA PHE A 73 -14.66 -13.91 -8.22
C PHE A 73 -16.17 -13.98 -8.34
N HIS A 74 -16.82 -12.81 -8.44
CA HIS A 74 -18.24 -12.74 -8.74
C HIS A 74 -18.51 -13.27 -10.15
N GLN A 75 -19.71 -13.82 -10.37
CA GLN A 75 -20.07 -14.40 -11.67
C GLN A 75 -20.01 -13.37 -12.80
N GLU A 76 -20.34 -12.13 -12.50
CA GLU A 76 -20.34 -11.00 -13.45
C GLU A 76 -19.00 -10.24 -13.50
N SER A 77 -17.95 -10.73 -12.84
CA SER A 77 -16.64 -10.10 -12.88
C SER A 77 -16.06 -10.10 -14.30
N LYS A 78 -15.50 -8.95 -14.69
CA LYS A 78 -14.77 -8.73 -15.94
C LYS A 78 -13.30 -8.46 -15.63
N PHE A 79 -12.43 -9.06 -16.42
CA PHE A 79 -10.98 -9.01 -16.28
C PHE A 79 -10.39 -8.36 -17.52
N VAL A 80 -9.58 -7.32 -17.34
CA VAL A 80 -9.00 -6.56 -18.46
C VAL A 80 -7.54 -6.94 -18.60
N HIS A 81 -7.16 -7.31 -19.81
CA HIS A 81 -5.80 -7.61 -20.23
C HIS A 81 -5.42 -6.65 -21.36
N MET A 82 -4.13 -6.54 -21.65
CA MET A 82 -3.66 -5.63 -22.72
C MET A 82 -4.29 -5.95 -24.09
N SER A 83 -4.68 -7.21 -24.33
CA SER A 83 -5.29 -7.67 -25.58
C SER A 83 -6.82 -7.75 -25.57
N GLY A 84 -7.51 -7.30 -24.50
CA GLY A 84 -8.97 -7.31 -24.45
C GLY A 84 -9.59 -7.54 -23.06
N SER A 85 -10.81 -8.08 -23.02
CA SER A 85 -11.54 -8.33 -21.76
C SER A 85 -12.12 -9.75 -21.68
N TRP A 86 -12.01 -10.35 -20.51
CA TRP A 86 -12.37 -11.72 -20.21
C TRP A 86 -13.50 -11.78 -19.17
N LYS A 87 -14.40 -12.76 -19.32
CA LYS A 87 -15.36 -13.15 -18.27
C LYS A 87 -14.69 -14.17 -17.33
N LYS A 88 -15.22 -14.31 -16.11
CA LYS A 88 -14.72 -15.24 -15.08
C LYS A 88 -14.28 -16.61 -15.59
N ALA A 89 -15.09 -17.28 -16.42
CA ALA A 89 -14.75 -18.62 -16.91
C ALA A 89 -13.45 -18.65 -17.73
N LYS A 90 -13.29 -17.70 -18.66
CA LYS A 90 -12.11 -17.60 -19.51
C LYS A 90 -10.90 -17.12 -18.71
N GLU A 91 -11.10 -16.23 -17.74
CA GLU A 91 -10.03 -15.80 -16.83
C GLU A 91 -9.45 -16.96 -16.02
N LEU A 92 -10.31 -17.81 -15.43
CA LEU A 92 -9.86 -18.96 -14.66
C LEU A 92 -9.08 -19.97 -15.53
N GLU A 93 -9.47 -20.14 -16.79
CA GLU A 93 -8.74 -20.95 -17.76
C GLU A 93 -7.35 -20.36 -18.07
N THR A 94 -7.27 -19.04 -18.30
CA THR A 94 -6.01 -18.32 -18.53
C THR A 94 -5.06 -18.45 -17.34
N ILE A 95 -5.57 -18.32 -16.11
CA ILE A 95 -4.78 -18.50 -14.89
C ILE A 95 -4.30 -19.95 -14.77
N LYS A 96 -5.15 -20.93 -15.12
CA LYS A 96 -4.80 -22.35 -15.11
C LYS A 96 -3.67 -22.67 -16.10
N SER A 97 -3.73 -22.12 -17.32
CA SER A 97 -2.66 -22.28 -18.31
C SER A 97 -1.39 -21.54 -17.89
N GLY A 98 -1.51 -20.46 -17.12
CA GLY A 98 -0.42 -19.56 -16.76
C GLY A 98 -0.08 -18.56 -17.86
N SER A 99 -1.05 -18.26 -18.73
CA SER A 99 -0.94 -17.26 -19.79
C SER A 99 -1.42 -15.88 -19.30
N ILE A 100 -1.02 -15.50 -18.08
CA ILE A 100 -1.41 -14.26 -17.40
C ILE A 100 -0.35 -13.16 -17.56
#